data_AF-A0A497FTF0-F1
#
_entry.id   AF-A0A497FTF0-F1
#
_cell.length_a   1.000
_cell.length_b   1.000
_cell.length_c   1.000
_cell.angle_alpha   90.00
_cell.angle_beta   90.00
_cell.angle_gamma   90.00
#
_symmetry.space_group_name_H-M   'P 1'
#
loop_
_entity.id
_entity.type
_entity.pdbx_description
1 polymer ?
#
loop_
_entity_poly.entity_id
_entity_poly.type
_entity_poly.pdbx_seq_one_letter_code
_entity_poly.pdbx_strand_id
1 'polypeptide(L)'
;MIKLEAVALILVFIISSLIMIRIYADARKEAKNLDTYAWVLAERAADLISSGRGVDASAYVVVTLILPNGTVSRQYTIGIKPAVVLGKAYTYRILQNNTLMKIEVWITSIHDYVREKP
;
A
#
# COMPACT_ATOMS: atom_id res chain seq x y z
N MET A 1 20.30 -36.94 -34.09
CA MET A 1 19.02 -37.47 -33.58
C MET A 1 18.89 -36.99 -32.14
N ILE A 2 17.97 -36.07 -31.85
CA ILE A 2 17.76 -35.60 -30.47
C ILE A 2 17.21 -36.78 -29.67
N LYS A 3 17.89 -37.18 -28.60
CA LYS A 3 17.40 -38.25 -27.73
C LYS A 3 16.14 -37.77 -27.01
N LEU A 4 15.17 -38.67 -26.82
CA LEU A 4 13.89 -38.38 -26.15
C LEU A 4 14.09 -37.67 -24.80
N GLU A 5 15.16 -37.99 -24.08
CA GLU A 5 15.58 -37.37 -22.82
C GLU A 5 15.84 -35.87 -22.94
N ALA A 6 16.46 -35.42 -24.04
CA ALA A 6 16.73 -34.01 -24.27
C ALA A 6 15.43 -33.23 -24.55
N VAL A 7 14.48 -33.85 -25.26
CA VAL A 7 13.14 -33.26 -25.46
C VAL A 7 12.38 -33.16 -24.14
N ALA A 8 12.44 -34.19 -23.31
CA ALA A 8 11.82 -34.19 -21.99
C ALA A 8 12.41 -33.10 -21.08
N LEU A 9 13.73 -32.92 -21.06
CA LEU A 9 14.39 -31.87 -20.28
C LEU A 9 13.96 -30.47 -20.73
N ILE A 10 13.92 -30.23 -22.05
CA ILE A 10 13.47 -28.96 -22.62
C ILE A 10 12.02 -28.68 -22.19
N LEU A 11 11.13 -29.68 -22.26
CA LEU A 11 9.73 -29.55 -21.85
C LEU A 11 9.61 -29.22 -20.35
N VAL A 12 10.35 -29.92 -19.49
CA VAL A 12 10.34 -29.66 -18.04
C VAL A 12 10.82 -28.25 -17.74
N PHE A 13 11.86 -27.77 -18.42
CA PHE A 13 12.36 -26.41 -18.26
C PHE A 13 11.32 -25.37 -18.70
N ILE A 14 10.66 -25.59 -19.84
CA ILE A 14 9.60 -24.72 -20.34
C ILE A 14 8.43 -24.68 -19.35
N ILE A 15 7.96 -25.84 -18.88
CA ILE A 15 6.84 -25.93 -17.93
C ILE A 15 7.19 -25.23 -16.61
N SER A 16 8.38 -25.49 -16.07
CA SER A 16 8.85 -24.86 -14.83
C SER A 16 8.91 -23.33 -14.96
N SER A 17 9.42 -22.84 -16.09
CA SER A 17 9.49 -21.40 -16.38
C SER A 17 8.09 -20.77 -16.48
N LEU A 18 7.14 -21.45 -17.16
CA LEU A 18 5.76 -20.98 -17.27
C LEU A 18 5.06 -20.94 -15.90
N ILE A 19 5.28 -21.93 -15.05
CA ILE A 19 4.73 -21.96 -13.68
C ILE A 19 5.28 -20.77 -12.87
N MET A 20 6.60 -20.53 -12.93
CA MET A 20 7.23 -19.42 -12.21
C MET A 20 6.68 -18.06 -12.67
N ILE A 21 6.53 -17.85 -13.99
CA ILE A 21 5.97 -16.62 -14.55
C ILE A 21 4.52 -16.43 -14.09
N ARG A 22 3.72 -17.49 -14.05
CA ARG A 22 2.32 -17.41 -13.61
C ARG A 22 2.19 -17.04 -12.14
N ILE A 23 2.95 -17.71 -11.27
CA ILE A 23 2.98 -17.39 -9.82
C ILE A 23 3.39 -15.93 -9.61
N TYR A 24 4.40 -15.47 -10.34
CA TYR A 24 4.86 -14.08 -10.27
C TYR A 24 3.77 -13.09 -10.73
N ALA A 25 3.06 -13.39 -11.81
CA ALA A 25 1.98 -12.54 -12.31
C ALA A 25 0.82 -12.44 -11.31
N ASP A 26 0.44 -13.56 -10.70
CA ASP A 26 -0.62 -13.61 -9.68
C ASP A 26 -0.22 -12.81 -8.43
N ALA A 27 1.00 -13.01 -7.92
CA ALA A 27 1.54 -12.24 -6.79
C ALA A 27 1.57 -10.74 -7.09
N ARG A 28 1.94 -10.35 -8.32
CA ARG A 28 1.95 -8.94 -8.74
C ARG A 28 0.54 -8.35 -8.81
N LYS A 29 -0.46 -9.12 -9.22
CA LYS A 29 -1.86 -8.67 -9.24
C LYS A 29 -2.38 -8.46 -7.82
N GLU A 30 -2.07 -9.38 -6.92
CA GLU A 30 -2.45 -9.26 -5.51
C GLU A 30 -1.81 -8.04 -4.84
N ALA A 31 -0.51 -7.83 -5.04
CA ALA A 31 0.18 -6.63 -4.55
C ALA A 31 -0.45 -5.33 -5.05
N LYS A 32 -0.80 -5.25 -6.35
CA LYS A 32 -1.52 -4.08 -6.91
C LYS A 32 -2.89 -3.85 -6.25
N ASN A 33 -3.61 -4.92 -5.94
CA ASN A 33 -4.90 -4.81 -5.26
C ASN A 33 -4.73 -4.30 -3.84
N LEU A 34 -3.69 -4.74 -3.14
CA LEU A 34 -3.35 -4.26 -1.79
C LEU A 34 -2.93 -2.80 -1.79
N ASP A 35 -2.13 -2.36 -2.76
CA ASP A 35 -1.80 -0.94 -2.92
C ASP A 35 -3.06 -0.09 -3.21
N THR A 36 -3.96 -0.60 -4.04
CA THR A 36 -5.25 0.05 -4.31
C THR A 36 -6.11 0.14 -3.04
N TYR A 37 -6.16 -0.93 -2.25
CA TYR A 37 -6.86 -0.94 -0.96
C TYR A 37 -6.23 0.03 0.04
N ALA A 38 -4.90 0.06 0.13
CA ALA A 38 -4.17 1.03 0.95
C ALA A 38 -4.46 2.48 0.52
N TRP A 39 -4.65 2.72 -0.79
CA TRP A 39 -5.01 4.04 -1.30
C TRP A 39 -6.41 4.46 -0.84
N VAL A 40 -7.40 3.55 -0.90
CA VAL A 40 -8.75 3.82 -0.38
C VAL A 40 -8.73 4.17 1.11
N LEU A 41 -7.91 3.46 1.90
CA LEU A 41 -7.72 3.78 3.32
C LEU A 41 -7.03 5.14 3.53
N ALA A 42 -6.07 5.50 2.67
CA ALA A 42 -5.40 6.81 2.72
C ALA A 42 -6.38 7.95 2.41
N GLU A 43 -7.25 7.80 1.40
CA GLU A 43 -8.32 8.76 1.11
C GLU A 43 -9.26 8.92 2.30
N ARG A 44 -9.70 7.82 2.91
CA ARG A 44 -10.57 7.84 4.08
C ARG A 44 -9.92 8.52 5.29
N ALA A 45 -8.65 8.23 5.57
CA ALA A 45 -7.89 8.92 6.61
C ALA A 45 -7.79 10.43 6.33
N ALA A 46 -7.60 10.80 5.06
CA ALA A 46 -7.48 12.20 4.67
C ALA A 46 -8.76 12.97 4.87
N ASP A 47 -9.90 12.38 4.54
CA ASP A 47 -11.21 12.99 4.74
C ASP A 47 -11.56 13.12 6.23
N LEU A 48 -11.24 12.11 7.05
CA LEU A 48 -11.45 12.18 8.51
C LEU A 48 -10.58 13.27 9.15
N ILE A 49 -9.28 13.28 8.87
CA ILE A 49 -8.35 14.25 9.50
C ILE A 49 -8.62 15.67 9.01
N SER A 50 -8.89 15.87 7.71
CA SER A 50 -9.20 17.20 7.17
C SER A 50 -10.53 17.76 7.69
N SER A 51 -11.48 16.90 8.08
CA SER A 51 -12.72 17.30 8.75
C SER A 51 -12.59 17.43 10.27
N GLY A 52 -11.37 17.31 10.82
CA GLY A 52 -11.12 17.44 12.26
C GLY A 52 -11.61 16.25 13.09
N ARG A 53 -11.95 15.13 12.45
CA ARG A 53 -12.43 13.93 13.12
C ARG A 53 -11.27 13.07 13.61
N GLY A 54 -11.48 12.41 14.75
CA GLY A 54 -10.53 11.44 15.28
C GLY A 54 -10.44 10.21 14.38
N VAL A 55 -9.26 9.59 14.31
CA VAL A 55 -9.01 8.38 13.52
C VAL A 55 -8.65 7.22 14.46
N ASP A 56 -9.34 6.09 14.27
CA ASP A 56 -8.98 4.78 14.79
C ASP A 56 -8.56 3.89 13.61
N ALA A 57 -7.41 3.24 13.70
CA ALA A 57 -6.83 2.47 12.60
C ALA A 57 -5.99 1.29 13.10
N SER A 58 -6.17 0.13 12.46
CA SER A 58 -5.19 -0.97 12.54
C SER A 58 -4.06 -0.79 11.52
N ALA A 59 -4.35 -0.14 10.39
CA ALA A 59 -3.36 0.25 9.40
C ALA A 59 -2.38 1.26 10.01
N TYR A 60 -1.13 1.23 9.54
CA TYR A 60 -0.16 2.23 9.97
C TYR A 60 -0.27 3.46 9.09
N VAL A 61 -0.72 4.57 9.68
CA VAL A 61 -0.93 5.85 9.00
C VAL A 61 0.20 6.80 9.38
N VAL A 62 0.83 7.42 8.39
CA VAL A 62 1.81 8.48 8.56
C VAL A 62 1.22 9.76 8.00
N VAL A 63 1.12 10.78 8.84
CA VAL A 63 0.60 12.09 8.47
C VAL A 63 1.75 13.09 8.48
N THR A 64 1.95 13.79 7.37
CA THR A 64 2.96 14.84 7.22
C THR A 64 2.28 16.13 6.81
N LEU A 65 2.49 17.20 7.58
CA LEU A 65 1.98 18.54 7.32
C LEU A 65 3.10 19.41 6.77
N ILE A 66 2.93 19.91 5.55
CA ILE A 66 3.91 20.68 4.80
C ILE A 66 3.34 22.08 4.60
N LEU A 67 4.03 23.09 5.14
CA LEU A 67 3.63 24.49 5.02
C LEU A 67 3.76 24.97 3.56
N PRO A 68 3.11 26.09 3.18
CA PRO A 68 3.19 26.63 1.82
C PRO A 68 4.62 26.92 1.34
N ASN A 69 5.54 27.19 2.26
CA ASN A 69 6.96 27.40 1.97
C ASN A 69 7.76 26.10 1.75
N GLY A 70 7.10 24.94 1.76
CA GLY A 70 7.72 23.62 1.60
C GLY A 70 8.27 23.00 2.89
N THR A 71 8.25 23.71 4.02
CA THR A 71 8.78 23.19 5.29
C THR A 71 7.82 22.17 5.90
N VAL A 72 8.34 21.01 6.31
CA VAL A 72 7.58 20.06 7.13
C VAL A 72 7.36 20.66 8.51
N SER A 73 6.12 21.05 8.81
CA SER A 73 5.75 21.59 10.13
C SER A 73 5.60 20.50 11.18
N ARG A 74 5.01 19.36 10.80
CA ARG A 74 4.72 18.27 11.72
C ARG A 74 4.64 16.96 10.96
N GLN A 75 5.13 15.90 11.59
CA GLN A 75 4.90 14.54 11.17
C GLN A 75 4.48 13.71 12.38
N TYR A 76 3.43 12.93 12.25
CA TYR A 76 2.94 12.04 13.30
C TYR A 76 2.35 10.77 12.70
N THR A 77 2.13 9.76 13.54
CA THR A 77 1.69 8.44 13.12
C THR A 77 0.46 7.99 13.91
N ILE A 78 -0.34 7.13 13.30
CA ILE A 78 -1.52 6.49 13.91
C ILE A 78 -1.38 4.99 13.65
N GLY A 79 -1.62 4.19 14.69
CA GLY A 79 -1.43 2.73 14.65
C GLY A 79 0.01 2.31 14.94
N ILE A 80 0.29 1.01 14.77
CA ILE A 80 1.58 0.39 15.06
C ILE A 80 2.28 0.08 13.74
N LYS A 81 3.56 0.46 13.62
CA LYS A 81 4.34 0.19 12.41
C LYS A 81 4.48 -1.32 12.18
N PRO A 82 4.04 -1.86 11.04
CA PRO A 82 4.12 -3.28 10.80
C PRO A 82 5.54 -3.72 10.44
N ALA A 83 5.87 -4.97 10.77
CA ALA A 83 7.13 -5.59 10.37
C ALA A 83 7.17 -5.95 8.87
N VAL A 84 6.02 -6.31 8.31
CA VAL A 84 5.85 -6.68 6.89
C VAL A 84 4.81 -5.77 6.28
N VAL A 85 5.12 -5.16 5.13
CA VAL A 85 4.18 -4.29 4.39
C VAL A 85 3.75 -5.01 3.13
N LEU A 86 2.46 -5.32 3.01
CA LEU A 86 1.88 -5.97 1.84
C LEU A 86 1.26 -4.97 0.84
N GLY A 87 0.85 -3.80 1.32
CA GLY A 87 0.37 -2.70 0.48
C GLY A 87 0.74 -1.35 1.06
N LYS A 88 1.04 -0.39 0.19
CA LYS A 88 1.40 0.96 0.58
C LYS A 88 0.92 1.98 -0.44
N ALA A 89 0.24 3.01 0.05
CA ALA A 89 -0.19 4.12 -0.79
C ALA A 89 -0.15 5.45 -0.03
N TYR A 90 -0.29 6.54 -0.77
CA TYR A 90 -0.41 7.87 -0.20
C TYR A 90 -1.44 8.71 -0.95
N THR A 91 -1.95 9.73 -0.27
CA THR A 91 -2.77 10.78 -0.84
C THR A 91 -2.39 12.14 -0.24
N TYR A 92 -2.93 13.20 -0.83
CA TYR A 92 -2.74 14.57 -0.38
C TYR A 92 -4.08 15.28 -0.21
N ARG A 93 -4.10 16.24 0.73
CA ARG A 93 -5.17 17.23 0.89
C ARG A 93 -4.57 18.59 1.18
N ILE A 94 -5.16 19.63 0.59
CA ILE A 94 -4.86 21.01 0.94
C ILE A 94 -5.84 21.41 2.04
N LEU A 95 -5.31 21.83 3.20
CA LEU A 95 -6.10 22.32 4.32
C LEU A 95 -6.45 23.81 4.12
N GLN A 96 -7.40 24.32 4.90
CA GLN A 96 -7.89 25.70 4.79
C GLN A 96 -6.79 26.77 4.94
N ASN A 97 -5.69 26.45 5.63
CA ASN A 97 -4.54 27.34 5.83
C ASN A 97 -3.44 27.15 4.77
N ASN A 98 -3.76 26.58 3.60
CA ASN A 98 -2.84 26.21 2.53
C ASN A 98 -1.73 25.22 2.92
N THR A 99 -1.84 24.57 4.09
CA THR A 99 -0.93 23.49 4.46
C THR A 99 -1.28 22.26 3.63
N LEU A 100 -0.26 21.69 2.99
CA LEU A 100 -0.37 20.41 2.29
C LEU A 100 -0.24 19.28 3.31
N MET A 101 -1.31 18.51 3.48
CA MET A 101 -1.32 17.29 4.27
C MET A 101 -1.06 16.10 3.36
N LYS A 102 0.07 15.43 3.55
CA LYS A 102 0.33 14.10 2.97
C LYS A 102 -0.11 13.04 3.97
N ILE A 103 -0.87 12.07 3.49
CA ILE A 103 -1.20 10.86 4.25
C ILE A 103 -0.63 9.66 3.53
N GLU A 104 0.10 8.83 4.25
CA GLU A 104 0.64 7.58 3.75
C GLU A 104 0.11 6.44 4.63
N VAL A 105 -0.41 5.38 4.01
CA VAL A 105 -1.01 4.24 4.71
C VAL A 105 -0.29 2.97 4.31
N TRP A 106 0.13 2.19 5.30
CA TRP A 106 0.79 0.90 5.14
C TRP A 106 -0.12 -0.17 5.73
N ILE A 107 -0.37 -1.22 4.96
CA ILE A 107 -1.20 -2.34 5.37
C ILE A 107 -0.41 -3.65 5.34
N THR A 108 -0.85 -4.56 6.20
CA THR A 108 -0.39 -5.93 6.31
C THR A 108 -1.43 -6.93 5.84
N SER A 109 -2.69 -6.51 5.72
CA SER A 109 -3.81 -7.37 5.33
C SER A 109 -4.94 -6.55 4.70
N ILE A 110 -5.81 -7.23 3.95
CA ILE A 110 -7.11 -6.67 3.51
C ILE A 110 -8.07 -6.39 4.66
N HIS A 111 -7.80 -6.91 5.86
CA HIS A 111 -8.60 -6.66 7.07
C HIS A 111 -8.18 -5.38 7.79
N ASP A 112 -7.08 -4.74 7.35
CA ASP A 112 -6.68 -3.48 7.93
C ASP A 112 -7.73 -2.40 7.69
N TYR A 113 -7.92 -1.53 8.67
CA TYR A 113 -8.96 -0.52 8.64
C TYR A 113 -8.46 0.87 9.03
N VAL A 114 -9.22 1.86 8.57
CA VAL A 114 -9.22 3.26 9.01
C VAL A 114 -10.67 3.65 9.19
N ARG A 115 -11.04 4.15 10.37
CA ARG A 115 -12.40 4.59 10.68
C ARG A 115 -12.38 5.80 11.61
N GLU A 116 -13.54 6.42 11.74
CA GLU A 116 -13.75 7.50 12.71
C GLU A 116 -13.64 6.93 14.13
N LYS A 117 -12.93 7.66 14.99
CA LYS A 117 -12.84 7.31 16.40
C LYS A 117 -14.21 7.58 17.06
N PRO A 118 -14.75 6.62 17.84
CA PRO A 118 -16.00 6.82 18.56
C PRO A 118 -15.91 7.91 19.62
#